data_AF-A0AAI9W452-F1
#
_entry.id   AF-A0AAI9W452-F1
#
_cell.length_a   1.000
_cell.length_b   1.000
_cell.length_c   1.000
_cell.angle_alpha   90.00
_cell.angle_beta   90.00
_cell.angle_gamma   90.00
#
_symmetry.space_group_name_H-M   'P 1'
#
loop_
_entity.id
_entity.type
_entity.pdbx_description
1 polymer ?
#
loop_
_entity_poly.entity_id
_entity_poly.type
_entity_poly.pdbx_seq_one_letter_code
_entity_poly.pdbx_strand_id
1 'polypeptide(L)' 'LQALHADIIVPSHGSIEKSLNNQALTATMDYLRTAVQASEESGTSKDFVAKLEAAYPGYANKGVLELSAKVVTKEMPWG' A
#
# COMPACT_ATOMS: atom_id res chain seq x y z
N LEU A 1 5.76 -1.73 13.34
CA LEU A 1 6.24 -3.08 12.92
C LEU A 1 7.71 -3.30 13.30
N GLN A 2 8.61 -2.34 13.10
CA GLN A 2 10.03 -2.50 13.43
C GLN A 2 10.31 -2.82 14.92
N ALA A 3 9.50 -2.31 15.84
CA ALA A 3 9.63 -2.59 17.27
C ALA A 3 9.36 -4.06 17.68
N LEU A 4 8.83 -4.90 16.77
CA LEU A 4 8.67 -6.33 17.05
C LEU A 4 9.98 -7.10 17.03
N HIS A 5 11.06 -6.55 16.43
CA HIS A 5 12.31 -7.27 16.22
C HIS A 5 12.08 -8.69 15.65
N ALA A 6 11.26 -8.79 14.60
CA ALA A 6 10.81 -10.08 14.09
C ALA A 6 11.97 -10.87 13.48
N ASP A 7 12.14 -12.11 13.97
CA ASP A 7 13.09 -13.09 13.42
C ASP A 7 12.55 -13.77 12.15
N ILE A 8 11.24 -13.92 12.06
CA ILE A 8 10.54 -14.58 10.96
C ILE A 8 9.43 -13.68 10.45
N ILE A 9 9.38 -13.47 9.14
CA ILE A 9 8.33 -12.72 8.47
C ILE A 9 7.65 -13.63 7.47
N VAL A 10 6.33 -13.79 7.63
CA VAL A 10 5.49 -14.58 6.71
C VAL A 10 4.49 -13.63 6.06
N PRO A 11 4.80 -13.07 4.88
CA PRO A 11 3.85 -12.21 4.18
C PRO A 11 2.77 -13.06 3.52
N SER A 12 1.53 -12.56 3.52
CA SER A 12 0.47 -13.17 2.70
C SER A 12 0.75 -12.94 1.20
N HIS A 13 1.32 -11.79 0.83
CA HIS A 13 1.68 -11.41 -0.53
C HIS A 13 3.05 -10.73 -0.52
N GLY A 14 3.92 -11.05 -1.47
CA GLY A 14 5.26 -10.48 -1.59
C GLY A 14 5.93 -10.85 -2.91
N SER A 15 6.96 -10.10 -3.29
CA SER A 15 7.80 -10.47 -4.43
C SER A 15 8.83 -11.49 -3.96
N ILE A 16 8.88 -12.65 -4.64
CA ILE A 16 9.89 -13.70 -4.38
C ILE A 16 11.31 -13.27 -4.75
N GLU A 17 11.45 -12.20 -5.56
CA GLU A 17 12.73 -11.62 -5.94
C GLU A 17 13.27 -10.65 -4.88
N LYS A 18 12.42 -10.18 -3.96
CA LYS A 18 12.78 -9.25 -2.90
C LYS A 18 12.98 -9.98 -1.58
N SER A 19 13.85 -9.46 -0.73
CA SER A 19 14.11 -10.03 0.60
C SER A 19 12.86 -9.95 1.49
N LEU A 20 12.46 -11.08 2.07
CA LEU A 20 11.36 -11.16 3.05
C LEU A 20 11.87 -10.94 4.48
N ASN A 21 12.73 -9.95 4.66
CA ASN A 21 13.33 -9.61 5.95
C ASN A 21 12.79 -8.27 6.47
N ASN A 22 13.38 -7.71 7.52
CA ASN A 22 12.95 -6.44 8.10
C ASN A 22 12.89 -5.26 7.11
N GLN A 23 13.59 -5.31 5.97
CA GLN A 23 13.46 -4.31 4.91
C GLN A 23 12.07 -4.33 4.28
N ALA A 24 11.44 -5.50 4.15
CA ALA A 24 10.06 -5.62 3.69
C ALA A 24 9.10 -4.91 4.65
N LEU A 25 9.31 -5.03 5.98
CA LEU A 25 8.50 -4.32 6.97
C LEU A 25 8.65 -2.80 6.85
N THR A 26 9.88 -2.30 6.63
CA THR A 26 10.12 -0.88 6.40
C THR A 26 9.39 -0.40 5.15
N ALA A 27 9.56 -1.10 4.02
CA ALA A 27 8.89 -0.74 2.77
C ALA A 27 7.36 -0.76 2.90
N THR A 28 6.78 -1.75 3.59
CA THR A 28 5.35 -1.80 3.89
C THR A 28 4.91 -0.63 4.76
N MET A 29 5.67 -0.28 5.81
CA MET A 29 5.33 0.87 6.66
C MET A 29 5.38 2.19 5.89
N ASP A 30 6.36 2.37 5.03
CA ASP A 30 6.49 3.59 4.22
C ASP A 30 5.37 3.70 3.19
N TYR A 31 5.02 2.59 2.54
CA TYR A 31 3.85 2.54 1.65
C TYR A 31 2.55 2.89 2.38
N LEU A 32 2.32 2.30 3.57
CA LEU A 32 1.11 2.58 4.36
C LEU A 32 1.03 4.04 4.81
N ARG A 33 2.14 4.67 5.21
CA ARG A 33 2.18 6.09 5.54
C ARG A 33 1.80 6.96 4.35
N THR A 34 2.38 6.68 3.18
CA THR A 34 2.05 7.40 1.95
C THR A 34 0.58 7.21 1.56
N ALA A 35 0.05 6.00 1.72
CA ALA A 35 -1.36 5.71 1.45
C ALA A 35 -2.30 6.44 2.42
N VAL A 36 -1.98 6.51 3.72
CA VAL A 36 -2.77 7.28 4.69
C VAL A 36 -2.74 8.77 4.35
N GLN A 37 -1.57 9.33 4.03
CA GLN A 37 -1.49 10.73 3.62
C GLN A 37 -2.29 10.98 2.34
N ALA A 38 -2.17 10.10 1.34
CA ALA A 38 -2.93 10.22 0.10
C ALA A 38 -4.44 10.13 0.34
N SER A 39 -4.91 9.32 1.30
CA SER A 39 -6.36 9.21 1.58
C SER A 39 -6.93 10.45 2.24
N GLU A 40 -6.13 11.18 3.01
CA GLU A 40 -6.52 12.47 3.61
C GLU A 40 -6.54 13.60 2.57
N GLU A 41 -5.67 13.53 1.57
CA GLU A 41 -5.51 14.57 0.54
C GLU A 41 -6.35 14.34 -0.73
N SER A 42 -6.97 13.17 -0.88
CA SER A 42 -7.72 12.79 -2.09
C SER A 42 -9.22 12.81 -1.87
N GLY A 43 -9.93 13.55 -2.73
CA GLY A 43 -11.39 13.56 -2.75
C GLY A 43 -12.01 12.44 -3.59
N THR A 44 -11.24 11.85 -4.52
CA THR A 44 -11.71 10.78 -5.42
C THR A 44 -10.71 9.63 -5.50
N SER A 45 -11.19 8.45 -5.88
CA SER A 45 -10.38 7.25 -6.06
C SER A 45 -9.33 7.48 -7.14
N LYS A 46 -9.64 8.28 -8.17
CA LYS A 46 -8.71 8.64 -9.24
C LYS A 46 -7.55 9.48 -8.71
N ASP A 47 -7.82 10.47 -7.86
CA ASP A 47 -6.77 11.30 -7.26
C ASP A 47 -5.88 10.47 -6.33
N PHE A 48 -6.49 9.56 -5.57
CA PHE A 48 -5.78 8.66 -4.67
C PHE A 48 -4.84 7.72 -5.43
N VAL A 49 -5.34 7.07 -6.50
CA VAL A 49 -4.55 6.20 -7.37
C VAL A 49 -3.39 6.99 -7.99
N ALA A 50 -3.66 8.18 -8.52
CA ALA A 50 -2.63 9.01 -9.15
C ALA A 50 -1.49 9.38 -8.18
N LYS A 51 -1.80 9.71 -6.92
CA LYS A 51 -0.78 9.97 -5.88
C LYS A 51 0.08 8.73 -5.60
N LEU A 52 -0.54 7.55 -5.45
CA LEU A 52 0.20 6.33 -5.17
C LEU A 52 1.01 5.82 -6.37
N GLU A 53 0.50 5.97 -7.60
CA GLU A 53 1.26 5.64 -8.80
C GLU A 53 2.44 6.59 -9.03
N ALA A 54 2.30 7.88 -8.67
CA ALA A 54 3.41 8.82 -8.72
C ALA A 54 4.50 8.49 -7.70
N ALA A 55 4.12 8.10 -6.48
CA ALA A 55 5.07 7.71 -5.43
C ALA A 55 5.68 6.32 -5.65
N TYR A 56 4.94 5.40 -6.27
CA TYR A 56 5.32 4.00 -6.46
C TYR A 56 5.03 3.49 -7.89
N PRO A 57 5.66 4.06 -8.93
CA PRO A 57 5.32 3.78 -10.33
C PRO A 57 5.55 2.32 -10.77
N GLY A 58 6.41 1.59 -10.06
CA GLY A 58 6.73 0.19 -10.34
C GLY A 58 5.94 -0.83 -9.51
N TYR A 59 4.93 -0.41 -8.73
CA TYR A 59 4.13 -1.36 -7.95
C TYR A 59 3.15 -2.12 -8.85
N ALA A 60 3.09 -3.45 -8.64
CA ALA A 60 2.21 -4.34 -9.39
C ALA A 60 0.75 -4.25 -8.91
N ASN A 61 -0.14 -4.97 -9.60
CA ASN A 61 -1.56 -5.14 -9.22
C ASN A 61 -2.38 -3.83 -9.17
N LYS A 62 -2.23 -2.98 -10.20
CA LYS A 62 -2.98 -1.72 -10.35
C LYS A 62 -4.49 -1.87 -10.18
N GLY A 63 -5.09 -2.94 -10.69
CA GLY A 63 -6.53 -3.19 -10.51
C GLY A 63 -6.97 -3.37 -9.05
N VAL A 64 -6.12 -3.93 -8.19
CA VAL A 64 -6.39 -4.04 -6.74
C VAL A 64 -6.30 -2.65 -6.09
N LEU A 65 -5.32 -1.84 -6.50
CA LEU A 65 -5.20 -0.45 -6.05
C LEU A 65 -6.44 0.36 -6.45
N GLU A 66 -6.90 0.25 -7.69
CA GLU A 66 -8.10 0.96 -8.18
C GLU A 66 -9.36 0.57 -7.41
N LEU A 67 -9.57 -0.72 -7.15
CA LEU A 67 -10.71 -1.20 -6.36
C LEU A 67 -10.62 -0.71 -4.90
N SER A 68 -9.44 -0.84 -4.28
CA SER A 68 -9.21 -0.40 -2.90
C SER A 68 -9.41 1.12 -2.77
N ALA A 69 -8.97 1.88 -3.76
CA ALA A 69 -9.12 3.34 -3.78
C ALA A 69 -10.59 3.75 -3.67
N LYS A 70 -11.50 3.07 -4.38
CA LYS A 70 -12.95 3.37 -4.31
C LYS A 70 -13.53 3.15 -2.92
N VAL A 71 -13.01 2.16 -2.20
CA VAL A 71 -13.42 1.91 -0.81
C VAL A 71 -12.85 2.99 0.12
N VAL A 72 -11.55 3.27 0.00
CA VAL A 72 -10.85 4.27 0.82
C VAL A 72 -11.50 5.65 0.67
N THR A 73 -11.89 6.02 -0.55
CA THR A 73 -12.54 7.32 -0.84
C THR A 73 -14.06 7.29 -0.71
N LYS A 74 -14.63 6.20 -0.21
CA LYS A 74 -16.07 6.03 0.06
C LYS A 74 -16.99 6.10 -1.18
N GLU A 75 -16.43 5.94 -2.37
CA GLU A 75 -17.20 5.79 -3.61
C GLU A 75 -17.87 4.41 -3.71
N MET A 76 -17.35 3.44 -2.96
CA MET A 76 -17.87 2.09 -2.87
C MET A 76 -17.87 1.66 -1.39
N PRO A 77 -18.95 1.05 -0.87
CA PRO A 77 -18.94 0.47 0.46
C PRO A 77 -17.97 -0.72 0.52
N TRP A 78 -17.40 -0.94 1.70
CA TRP A 78 -16.68 -2.17 1.98
C TRP A 78 -17.68 -3.26 2.37
N GLY A 79 -17.86 -4.26 1.52
CA GLY A 79 -18.76 -5.40 1.78
C GLY A 79 -20.17 -4.98 2.16
#